data_AF-A0A4Z0H2W9-F1
#
_entry.id   AF-A0A4Z0H2W9-F1
#
_cell.length_a   1.000
_cell.length_b   1.000
_cell.length_c   1.000
_cell.angle_alpha   90.00
_cell.angle_beta   90.00
_cell.angle_gamma   90.00
#
_symmetry.space_group_name_H-M   'P 1'
#
loop_
_entity.id
_entity.type
_entity.pdbx_description
1 polymer ?
#
loop_
_entity_poly.entity_id
_entity_poly.type
_entity_poly.pdbx_seq_one_letter_code
_entity_poly.pdbx_strand_id
1 'polypeptide(L)' 'MSKFKNKEEVLIDLKDRFQEIIEAEVGSSIKDTRLAVLMTDVEKVFEIPFMAGRRLDAFKEKHPEVFEFYQHISLTRS' A
#
# COMPACT_ATOMS: atom_id res chain seq x y z
N MET A 1 6.46 -13.81 22.43
CA MET A 1 5.94 -14.58 21.28
C MET A 1 5.80 -13.61 20.13
N SER A 2 6.63 -13.72 19.11
CA SER A 2 6.51 -12.87 17.91
C SER A 2 5.23 -13.28 17.18
N LYS A 3 4.15 -12.51 17.35
CA LYS A 3 2.94 -12.68 16.55
C LYS A 3 3.27 -12.16 15.16
N PHE A 4 3.71 -13.05 14.27
CA PHE A 4 3.69 -12.75 12.85
C PHE A 4 2.23 -12.54 12.48
N LYS A 5 1.80 -11.27 12.30
CA LYS A 5 0.48 -10.97 11.74
C LYS A 5 0.38 -11.64 10.38
N ASN A 6 -0.75 -12.26 10.08
CA ASN A 6 -1.01 -12.80 8.74
C ASN A 6 -1.01 -11.63 7.73
N LYS A 7 -0.52 -11.84 6.51
CA LYS A 7 -0.48 -10.80 5.46
C LYS A 7 -1.86 -10.20 5.16
N GLU A 8 -2.93 -10.96 5.35
CA GLU A 8 -4.32 -10.48 5.22
C GLU A 8 -4.68 -9.46 6.30
N GLU A 9 -4.34 -9.72 7.57
CA GLU A 9 -4.55 -8.78 8.68
C GLU A 9 -3.75 -7.48 8.45
N VAL A 10 -2.51 -7.62 7.96
CA VAL A 10 -1.68 -6.46 7.64
C VAL A 10 -2.28 -5.66 6.47
N LEU A 11 -2.88 -6.31 5.48
CA LEU A 11 -3.56 -5.62 4.39
C LEU A 11 -4.76 -4.80 4.90
N ILE A 12 -5.54 -5.36 5.82
CA ILE A 12 -6.67 -4.66 6.45
C ILE A 12 -6.17 -3.43 7.20
N ASP A 13 -5.15 -3.58 8.05
CA ASP A 13 -4.57 -2.45 8.80
C ASP A 13 -4.06 -1.33 7.86
N LEU A 14 -3.48 -1.70 6.71
CA LEU A 14 -2.98 -0.73 5.73
C LEU A 14 -4.13 -0.01 5.00
N LYS A 15 -5.24 -0.69 4.72
CA LYS A 15 -6.47 -0.09 4.16
C LYS A 15 -7.12 0.87 5.15
N ASP A 16 -7.16 0.51 6.43
CA ASP A 16 -7.68 1.39 7.48
C ASP A 16 -6.83 2.66 7.59
N ARG A 17 -5.49 2.52 7.59
CA ARG A 17 -4.57 3.67 7.55
C ARG A 17 -4.76 4.54 6.31
N PHE A 18 -5.06 3.95 5.15
CA PHE A 18 -5.40 4.73 3.96
C PHE A 18 -6.64 5.59 4.21
N GLN A 19 -7.72 4.98 4.71
CA GLN A 19 -8.97 5.69 4.98
C GLN A 19 -8.77 6.84 5.97
N GLU A 20 -8.02 6.60 7.05
CA GLU A 20 -7.64 7.64 8.02
C GLU A 20 -6.90 8.81 7.35
N ILE A 21 -6.01 8.54 6.40
CA ILE A 21 -5.28 9.59 5.66
C ILE A 21 -6.23 10.39 4.76
N ILE A 22 -7.18 9.72 4.10
CA ILE A 22 -8.16 10.38 3.23
C ILE A 22 -9.13 11.26 4.02
N GLU A 23 -9.62 10.77 5.15
CA GLU A 23 -10.57 11.48 6.02
C GLU A 23 -9.92 12.58 6.87
N ALA A 24 -8.59 12.55 7.05
CA ALA A 24 -7.90 13.56 7.84
C ALA A 24 -8.07 14.97 7.24
N GLU A 25 -8.52 15.89 8.09
CA GLU A 25 -8.60 17.34 7.83
C GLU A 25 -7.21 18.00 7.93
N VAL A 26 -6.28 17.56 7.08
CA VAL A 26 -4.92 18.09 6.96
C VAL A 26 -4.68 18.64 5.56
N GLY A 27 -3.69 19.53 5.43
CA GLY A 27 -3.30 20.07 4.13
C GLY A 27 -2.85 19.00 3.14
N SER A 28 -3.06 19.25 1.85
CA SER A 28 -2.72 18.32 0.75
C SER A 28 -1.29 17.80 0.81
N SER A 29 -0.31 18.68 1.02
CA SER A 29 1.11 18.29 1.12
C SER A 29 1.39 17.28 2.25
N ILE A 30 0.68 17.40 3.39
CA ILE A 30 0.80 16.44 4.49
C ILE A 30 0.15 15.11 4.11
N LYS A 31 -1.01 15.17 3.44
CA LYS A 31 -1.72 13.98 2.93
C LYS A 31 -0.85 13.21 1.94
N ASP A 32 -0.24 13.89 0.97
CA ASP A 32 0.65 13.30 -0.03
C ASP A 32 1.87 12.62 0.60
N THR A 33 2.46 13.26 1.60
CA THR A 33 3.59 12.69 2.35
C THR A 33 3.18 11.42 3.07
N ARG A 34 2.00 11.41 3.73
CA ARG A 34 1.49 10.24 4.43
C ARG A 34 1.15 9.09 3.47
N LEU A 35 0.54 9.39 2.34
CA LEU A 35 0.28 8.41 1.28
C LEU A 35 1.58 7.86 0.69
N ALA A 36 2.62 8.68 0.55
CA ALA A 36 3.94 8.22 0.09
C ALA A 36 4.55 7.21 1.07
N VAL A 37 4.49 7.50 2.37
CA VAL A 37 4.93 6.58 3.42
C VAL A 37 4.11 5.28 3.40
N LEU A 38 2.79 5.38 3.27
CA LEU A 38 1.91 4.20 3.18
C LEU A 38 2.26 3.32 1.98
N MET A 39 2.51 3.93 0.82
CA MET A 39 2.91 3.21 -0.39
C MET A 39 4.22 2.43 -0.17
N THR A 40 5.23 3.06 0.46
CA THR A 40 6.48 2.39 0.84
C THR A 40 6.27 1.26 1.87
N ASP A 41 5.33 1.41 2.81
CA ASP A 41 5.00 0.34 3.76
C ASP A 41 4.40 -0.87 3.03
N VAL A 42 3.47 -0.64 2.09
CA VAL A 42 2.86 -1.70 1.26
C VAL A 42 3.94 -2.42 0.43
N GLU A 43 4.85 -1.69 -0.21
CA GLU A 43 5.97 -2.25 -0.97
C GLU A 43 6.82 -3.20 -0.11
N LYS A 44 7.15 -2.79 1.11
CA LYS A 44 8.01 -3.56 2.01
C LYS A 44 7.31 -4.80 2.57
N VAL A 45 6.06 -4.68 3.00
CA VAL A 45 5.29 -5.79 3.59
C VAL A 45 5.03 -6.89 2.58
N PHE A 46 4.66 -6.50 1.35
CA PHE A 46 4.30 -7.46 0.31
C PHE A 46 5.44 -7.78 -0.65
N GLU A 47 6.60 -7.14 -0.48
CA GLU A 47 7.79 -7.32 -1.31
C GLU A 47 7.50 -7.02 -2.79
N ILE A 48 6.77 -5.92 -3.03
CA ILE A 48 6.38 -5.51 -4.38
C ILE A 48 7.64 -5.19 -5.19
N PRO A 49 7.84 -5.81 -6.37
CA PRO A 49 8.99 -5.50 -7.21
C PRO A 49 8.93 -4.06 -7.74
N PHE A 50 10.00 -3.30 -7.49
CA PHE A 50 10.08 -1.87 -7.87
C PHE A 50 10.18 -1.62 -9.40
N MET A 51 10.53 -2.64 -10.19
CA MET A 51 10.76 -2.50 -11.63
C MET A 51 9.66 -3.16 -12.46
N ALA A 52 9.20 -2.44 -13.50
CA ALA A 52 8.36 -3.00 -14.54
C ALA A 52 9.08 -4.15 -15.26
N GLY A 53 8.42 -5.31 -15.34
CA GLY A 53 8.94 -6.51 -15.97
C GLY A 53 8.27 -7.77 -15.44
N ARG A 54 8.75 -8.93 -15.87
CA ARG A 54 8.15 -10.25 -15.59
C ARG A 54 7.87 -10.53 -14.11
N ARG A 55 8.68 -9.98 -13.20
CA ARG A 55 8.47 -10.14 -11.74
C ARG A 55 7.26 -9.36 -11.23
N LEU A 56 7.04 -8.16 -11.76
CA LEU A 56 5.89 -7.35 -11.40
C LEU A 56 4.61 -7.99 -11.96
N ASP A 57 4.62 -8.49 -13.19
CA ASP A 57 3.44 -9.15 -13.77
C ASP A 57 3.08 -10.44 -13.02
N ALA A 58 4.07 -11.25 -12.66
CA ALA A 58 3.85 -12.42 -11.79
C ALA A 58 3.32 -12.03 -10.39
N PHE A 59 3.77 -10.89 -9.85
CA PHE A 59 3.22 -10.36 -8.59
C PHE A 59 1.75 -9.97 -8.74
N LYS A 60 1.38 -9.27 -9.81
CA LYS A 60 -0.02 -8.89 -10.11
C LYS A 60 -0.94 -10.10 -10.19
N GLU A 61 -0.50 -11.15 -10.88
CA GLU A 61 -1.28 -12.39 -11.03
C GLU A 61 -1.47 -13.11 -9.69
N LYS A 62 -0.43 -13.13 -8.84
CA LYS A 62 -0.46 -13.83 -7.55
C LYS A 62 -1.16 -13.04 -6.44
N HIS A 63 -1.06 -11.72 -6.46
CA HIS A 63 -1.54 -10.82 -5.41
C HIS A 63 -2.34 -9.63 -6.01
N PRO A 64 -3.42 -9.89 -6.76
CA PRO A 64 -4.16 -8.85 -7.48
C PRO A 64 -4.72 -7.78 -6.55
N GLU A 65 -5.26 -8.16 -5.40
CA GLU A 65 -5.84 -7.23 -4.41
C GLU A 65 -4.80 -6.26 -3.83
N VAL A 66 -3.61 -6.77 -3.50
CA VAL A 66 -2.51 -5.93 -2.98
C VAL A 66 -2.06 -4.94 -4.05
N PHE A 67 -1.96 -5.41 -5.30
CA PHE A 67 -1.55 -4.56 -6.41
C PHE A 67 -2.60 -3.48 -6.71
N GLU A 68 -3.89 -3.83 -6.71
CA GLU A 68 -4.99 -2.88 -6.88
C GLU A 68 -4.94 -1.79 -5.79
N PHE A 69 -4.77 -2.19 -4.53
CA PHE A 69 -4.64 -1.25 -3.43
C PHE A 69 -3.42 -0.34 -3.56
N TYR A 70 -2.26 -0.90 -3.94
CA TYR A 70 -1.04 -0.13 -4.21
C TYR A 70 -1.25 0.90 -5.34
N GLN A 71 -1.92 0.51 -6.43
CA GLN A 71 -2.27 1.44 -7.51
C GLN A 71 -3.24 2.52 -7.04
N HIS A 72 -4.21 2.16 -6.20
CA HIS A 72 -5.16 3.12 -5.65
C HIS A 72 -4.45 4.23 -4.85
N ILE A 73 -3.54 3.86 -3.94
CA ILE A 73 -2.70 4.83 -3.20
C ILE A 73 -1.92 5.73 -4.16
N SER A 74 -1.29 5.13 -5.18
CA SER A 74 -0.50 5.88 -6.16
C SER A 74 -1.33 6.91 -6.94
N LEU A 75 -2.57 6.58 -7.29
CA LEU A 75 -3.48 7.49 -8.01
C LEU A 75 -4.06 8.58 -7.11
N THR A 76 -4.20 8.34 -5.80
CA THR A 76 -4.69 9.36 -4.87
C THR A 76 -3.64 10.42 -4.53
N ARG A 77 -2.35 10.13 -4.75
CA ARG A 77 -1.24 11.06 -4.55
C ARG A 77 -1.05 12.08 -5.67
N SER A 78 -1.72 11.91 -6.81
CA SER A 78 -1.60 12.72 -8.02
C SER A 78 -2.76 13.66 -8.20
#